data_AF-A0A9Q4GXG7-F1
#
_entry.id   AF-A0A9Q4GXG7-F1
#
_cell.length_a   1.000
_cell.length_b   1.000
_cell.length_c   1.000
_cell.angle_alpha   90.00
_cell.angle_beta   90.00
_cell.angle_gamma   90.00
#
_symmetry.space_group_name_H-M   'P 1'
#
loop_
_entity.id
_entity.type
_entity.pdbx_description
1 polymer ?
#
loop_
_entity_poly.entity_id
_entity_poly.type
_entity_poly.pdbx_seq_one_letter_code
_entity_poly.pdbx_strand_id
1 'polypeptide(L)'
;MTLSALSLQEPAAIKSNLVHPRGRDTFWRFYFGSVPDWQRLESDIFKMMDNLCDIYHGAFWEFSMLTNGGAFIWPDMIETSLPMVNPHNGNDAELSPEAAG
;
A
#
# COMPACT_ATOMS: atom_id res chain seq x y z
N MET A 1 12.48 -39.66 26.10
CA MET A 1 12.33 -38.23 25.76
C MET A 1 12.37 -38.14 24.24
N THR A 2 11.22 -37.96 23.60
CA THR A 2 11.14 -37.74 22.14
C THR A 2 11.04 -36.24 21.91
N LEU A 3 12.03 -35.67 21.22
CA LEU A 3 12.00 -34.29 20.76
C LEU A 3 10.90 -34.18 19.69
N SER A 4 9.83 -33.44 20.00
CA SER A 4 8.84 -33.04 19.01
C SER A 4 9.50 -32.03 18.08
N ALA A 5 9.63 -32.38 16.80
CA ALA A 5 10.02 -31.44 15.78
C ALA A 5 8.92 -30.38 15.65
N LEU A 6 9.26 -29.11 15.91
CA LEU A 6 8.39 -27.99 15.59
C LEU A 6 8.18 -27.99 14.07
N SER A 7 6.97 -28.31 13.63
CA SER A 7 6.56 -28.06 12.25
C SER A 7 6.66 -26.54 12.03
N LEU A 8 7.57 -26.11 11.15
CA LEU A 8 7.57 -24.74 10.64
C LEU A 8 6.31 -24.59 9.80
N GLN A 9 5.25 -24.11 10.44
CA GLN A 9 4.00 -23.81 9.77
C GLN A 9 4.27 -22.64 8.82
N GLU A 10 4.08 -22.85 7.51
CA GLU A 10 4.20 -21.76 6.55
C GLU A 10 3.27 -20.62 6.98
N PRO A 11 3.76 -19.36 6.99
CA PRO A 11 2.93 -18.24 7.38
C PRO A 11 1.72 -18.17 6.47
N ALA A 12 0.53 -18.03 7.06
CA ALA A 12 -0.71 -17.93 6.31
C ALA A 12 -0.62 -16.82 5.26
N ALA A 13 -1.05 -17.10 4.03
CA ALA A 13 -1.02 -16.13 2.94
C ALA A 13 -1.80 -14.86 3.32
N ILE A 14 -1.14 -13.71 3.21
CA ILE A 14 -1.76 -12.40 3.41
C ILE A 14 -2.51 -12.03 2.13
N LYS A 15 -3.79 -11.66 2.26
CA LYS A 15 -4.65 -11.30 1.12
C LYS A 15 -5.17 -9.89 1.31
N SER A 16 -5.31 -9.15 0.21
CA SER A 16 -5.99 -7.86 0.15
C SER A 16 -7.48 -8.01 -0.12
N ASN A 17 -8.27 -7.08 0.42
CA ASN A 17 -9.68 -6.89 0.08
C ASN A 17 -9.96 -5.39 0.00
N LEU A 18 -10.81 -4.98 -0.95
CA LEU A 18 -11.18 -3.57 -1.08
C LEU A 18 -12.05 -3.11 0.09
N VAL A 19 -11.78 -1.90 0.56
CA VAL A 19 -12.61 -1.21 1.54
C VAL A 19 -13.86 -0.68 0.85
N HIS A 20 -15.01 -1.03 1.38
CA HIS A 20 -16.30 -0.54 0.89
C HIS A 20 -16.31 1.00 0.89
N PRO A 21 -16.87 1.70 -0.13
CA PRO A 21 -16.86 3.16 -0.23
C PRO A 21 -17.28 3.91 1.06
N ARG A 22 -18.36 3.44 1.70
CA ARG A 22 -18.84 3.93 3.02
C ARG A 22 -17.86 3.84 4.20
N GLY A 23 -16.75 3.11 4.08
CA GLY A 23 -15.72 2.99 5.12
C GLY A 23 -14.45 3.79 4.82
N ARG A 24 -14.37 4.45 3.65
CA ARG A 24 -13.16 5.20 3.25
C ARG A 24 -12.95 6.47 4.10
N ASP A 25 -14.04 7.08 4.56
CA ASP A 25 -14.01 8.27 5.43
C ASP A 25 -13.39 8.03 6.82
N THR A 26 -13.49 6.80 7.31
CA THR A 26 -12.97 6.39 8.63
C THR A 26 -11.67 5.59 8.54
N PHE A 27 -11.22 5.25 7.32
CA PHE A 27 -10.08 4.38 7.05
C PHE A 27 -8.81 4.79 7.80
N TRP A 28 -8.34 6.01 7.59
CA TRP A 28 -7.07 6.49 8.16
C TRP A 28 -7.09 6.47 9.68
N ARG A 29 -8.19 6.95 10.29
CA ARG A 29 -8.35 6.94 11.74
C ARG A 29 -8.43 5.51 12.29
N PHE A 30 -9.08 4.60 11.59
CA PHE A 30 -9.26 3.22 12.04
C PHE A 30 -7.93 2.45 12.06
N TYR A 31 -7.13 2.55 10.99
CA TYR A 31 -5.87 1.79 10.87
C TYR A 31 -4.68 2.50 11.50
N PHE A 32 -4.62 3.83 11.44
CA PHE A 32 -3.43 4.61 11.79
C PHE A 32 -3.68 5.66 12.88
N GLY A 33 -4.86 5.70 13.50
CA GLY A 33 -5.25 6.75 14.44
C GLY A 33 -4.37 6.87 15.70
N SER A 34 -3.55 5.87 16.00
CA SER A 34 -2.54 5.90 17.07
C SER A 34 -1.18 6.48 16.63
N VAL A 35 -0.96 6.64 15.33
CA VAL A 35 0.26 7.22 14.75
C VAL A 35 0.16 8.75 14.84
N PRO A 36 1.16 9.45 15.40
CA PRO A 36 1.21 10.91 15.38
C PRO A 36 1.10 11.44 13.94
N ASP A 37 0.33 12.52 13.76
CA ASP A 37 0.10 13.17 12.46
C ASP A 37 -0.47 12.27 11.35
N TRP A 38 -1.18 11.19 11.71
CA TRP A 38 -1.78 10.26 10.73
C TRP A 38 -2.63 10.93 9.65
N GLN A 39 -3.16 12.13 9.90
CA GLN A 39 -3.95 12.90 8.94
C GLN A 39 -3.14 13.30 7.69
N ARG A 40 -1.80 13.28 7.75
CA ARG A 40 -0.93 13.61 6.63
C ARG A 40 -0.61 12.44 5.72
N LEU A 41 -0.83 11.20 6.18
CA LEU A 41 -0.40 9.99 5.47
C LEU A 41 -0.87 9.97 4.02
N GLU A 42 -2.14 10.32 3.79
CA GLU A 42 -2.71 10.39 2.44
C GLU A 42 -1.97 11.38 1.54
N SER A 43 -1.78 12.62 2.01
CA SER A 43 -1.05 13.64 1.25
C SER A 43 0.42 13.29 1.03
N ASP A 44 1.05 12.61 2.00
CA ASP A 44 2.45 12.20 1.91
C ASP A 44 2.63 11.06 0.90
N ILE A 45 1.68 10.12 0.82
CA ILE A 45 1.66 9.06 -0.19
C ILE A 45 1.48 9.64 -1.59
N PHE A 46 0.53 10.57 -1.78
CA PHE A 46 0.33 11.21 -3.09
C PHE A 46 1.56 12.00 -3.53
N LYS A 47 2.21 12.70 -2.61
CA LYS A 47 3.45 13.42 -2.89
C LYS A 47 4.60 12.46 -3.19
N MET A 48 4.67 11.31 -2.53
CA MET A 48 5.67 10.29 -2.86
C MET A 48 5.47 9.82 -4.30
N MET A 49 4.23 9.52 -4.69
CA MET A 49 3.92 9.10 -6.06
C MET A 49 4.31 10.15 -7.11
N ASP A 50 4.00 11.42 -6.85
CA ASP A 50 4.37 12.59 -7.69
C ASP A 50 5.89 12.73 -7.86
N ASN A 51 6.68 12.40 -6.84
CA ASN A 51 8.13 12.47 -6.93
C ASN A 51 8.78 11.26 -7.61
N LEU A 52 8.09 10.12 -7.64
CA LEU A 52 8.65 8.86 -8.15
C LEU A 52 8.22 8.54 -9.58
N CYS A 53 7.13 9.13 -10.08
CA CYS A 53 6.54 8.79 -11.37
C CYS A 53 6.19 10.04 -12.18
N ASP A 54 7.00 10.35 -13.20
CA ASP A 54 6.84 11.57 -14.01
C ASP A 54 5.52 11.61 -14.82
N ILE A 55 4.92 10.45 -15.06
CA ILE A 55 3.63 10.35 -15.77
C ILE A 55 2.42 10.39 -14.82
N TYR A 56 2.66 10.38 -13.51
CA TYR A 56 1.59 10.50 -12.53
C TYR A 56 1.18 11.97 -12.40
N HIS A 57 -0.11 12.24 -12.60
CA HIS A 57 -0.69 13.58 -12.47
C HIS A 57 -1.88 13.60 -11.50
N GLY A 58 -1.88 12.64 -10.56
CA GLY A 58 -3.03 12.34 -9.71
C GLY A 58 -3.82 11.13 -10.24
N ALA A 59 -4.50 10.47 -9.32
CA ALA A 59 -5.43 9.39 -9.59
C ALA A 59 -6.53 9.37 -8.52
N PHE A 60 -7.60 8.64 -8.77
CA PHE A 60 -8.39 8.13 -7.66
C PHE A 60 -7.60 7.03 -6.95
N TRP A 61 -7.73 6.90 -5.63
CA TRP A 61 -7.02 5.86 -4.88
C TRP A 61 -8.01 4.85 -4.30
N GLU A 62 -7.70 3.59 -4.53
CA GLU A 62 -8.39 2.46 -3.94
C GLU A 62 -7.81 2.13 -2.57
N PHE A 63 -8.67 1.69 -1.66
CA PHE A 63 -8.33 1.43 -0.28
C PHE A 63 -8.40 -0.07 -0.04
N SER A 64 -7.33 -0.65 0.49
CA SER A 64 -7.19 -2.09 0.68
C SER A 64 -6.91 -2.42 2.14
N MET A 65 -7.63 -3.42 2.64
CA MET A 65 -7.36 -4.04 3.94
C MET A 65 -6.74 -5.42 3.77
N LEU A 66 -5.83 -5.78 4.67
CA LEU A 66 -5.10 -7.04 4.65
C LEU A 66 -5.62 -8.01 5.72
N THR A 67 -5.59 -9.30 5.44
CA THR A 67 -6.04 -10.36 6.38
C THR A 67 -5.25 -10.43 7.68
N ASN A 68 -4.07 -9.81 7.75
CA ASN A 68 -3.25 -9.69 8.96
C ASN A 68 -3.53 -8.40 9.76
N GLY A 69 -4.54 -7.62 9.38
CA GLY A 69 -4.88 -6.35 10.04
C GLY A 69 -4.17 -5.12 9.48
N GLY A 70 -3.28 -5.28 8.50
CA GLY A 70 -2.68 -4.16 7.77
C GLY A 70 -3.65 -3.51 6.78
N ALA A 71 -3.23 -2.38 6.22
CA ALA A 71 -3.95 -1.69 5.16
C ALA A 71 -2.99 -0.84 4.31
N PHE A 72 -3.37 -0.56 3.07
CA PHE A 72 -2.65 0.31 2.14
C PHE A 72 -3.64 0.93 1.14
N ILE A 73 -3.16 1.88 0.35
CA ILE A 73 -3.91 2.48 -0.76
C ILE A 73 -3.09 2.36 -2.03
N TRP A 74 -3.74 2.30 -3.19
CA TRP A 74 -3.06 2.27 -4.48
C TRP A 74 -3.81 3.10 -5.53
N PRO A 75 -3.12 3.67 -6.52
CA PRO A 75 -3.74 4.53 -7.53
C PRO A 75 -4.52 3.70 -8.56
N ASP A 76 -5.79 4.06 -8.79
CA ASP A 76 -6.61 3.54 -9.87
C ASP A 76 -6.29 4.30 -11.17
N MET A 77 -5.40 3.71 -11.97
CA MET A 77 -4.89 4.29 -13.22
C MET A 77 -5.19 3.38 -14.41
N ILE A 78 -5.34 4.00 -15.59
CA ILE A 78 -5.57 3.28 -16.85
C ILE A 78 -4.26 2.61 -17.31
N GLU A 79 -3.13 3.25 -17.02
CA GLU A 79 -1.80 2.75 -17.27
C GLU A 79 -1.54 1.47 -16.47
N THR A 80 -1.15 0.40 -17.16
CA THR A 80 -0.86 -0.90 -16.52
C THR A 80 0.59 -1.06 -16.08
N SER A 81 1.46 -0.13 -16.47
CA SER A 81 2.90 -0.08 -16.13
C SER A 81 3.28 1.37 -15.90
N LEU A 82 3.87 1.65 -14.75
CA LEU A 82 4.30 2.95 -14.28
C LEU A 82 5.83 2.94 -14.16
N PRO A 83 6.53 3.85 -14.87
CA PRO A 83 7.96 4.03 -14.71
C PRO A 83 8.22 4.74 -13.38
N MET A 84 8.75 4.01 -12.41
CA MET A 84 9.08 4.50 -11.07
C MET A 84 10.59 4.71 -10.97
N VAL A 85 11.01 5.93 -10.61
CA VAL A 85 12.41 6.29 -10.40
C VAL A 85 12.59 6.79 -8.97
N ASN A 86 13.46 6.13 -8.21
CA ASN A 86 13.81 6.58 -6.86
C ASN A 86 15.16 7.31 -6.87
N PRO A 87 15.17 8.66 -6.83
CA PRO A 87 16.41 9.43 -6.88
C PRO A 87 17.30 9.23 -5.64
N HIS A 88 16.75 8.71 -4.53
CA HIS A 88 17.50 8.51 -3.30
C HIS A 88 18.42 7.28 -3.34
N ASN A 89 18.13 6.31 -4.21
CA ASN A 89 18.95 5.10 -4.37
C ASN A 89 19.38 4.84 -5.82
N GLY A 90 18.88 5.62 -6.79
CA GLY A 90 19.24 5.52 -8.20
C GLY A 90 18.56 4.36 -8.95
N ASN A 91 17.59 3.69 -8.34
CA ASN A 91 16.89 2.57 -8.97
C ASN A 91 15.69 3.05 -9.78
N ASP A 92 15.48 2.40 -10.91
CA ASP A 92 14.32 2.46 -11.78
C ASP A 92 13.57 1.11 -11.80
N ALA A 93 12.25 1.16 -11.95
CA ALA A 93 11.40 -0.03 -12.06
C ALA A 93 10.13 0.27 -12.85
N GLU A 94 9.62 -0.74 -13.54
CA GLU A 94 8.28 -0.73 -14.15
C GLU A 94 7.32 -1.49 -13.24
N LEU A 95 6.34 -0.80 -12.66
CA LEU A 95 5.41 -1.36 -11.68
C LEU A 95 3.97 -1.22 -12.16
N SER A 96 3.09 -2.17 -11.80
CA SER A 96 1.65 -1.92 -11.93
C SER A 96 1.22 -0.79 -10.97
N PRO A 97 0.06 -0.15 -11.18
CA PRO A 97 -0.47 0.83 -10.24
C PRO A 97 -0.59 0.29 -8.81
N GLU A 98 -1.07 -0.95 -8.64
CA GLU A 98 -1.14 -1.60 -7.32
C GLU A 98 0.23 -1.82 -6.69
N ALA A 99 1.27 -2.13 -7.47
CA ALA A 99 2.63 -2.32 -6.94
C ALA A 99 3.37 -1.00 -6.67
N ALA A 100 2.95 0.10 -7.30
CA ALA A 100 3.51 1.43 -7.08
C ALA A 100 2.97 2.11 -5.80
N GLY A 101 1.74 1.76 -5.39
CA GLY A 101 1.13 2.21 -4.13
C GLY A 101 1.61 1.41 -2.92
#